data_AF-A0A919W1V8-F1
#
_entry.id   AF-A0A919W1V8-F1
#
_cell.length_a   1.000
_cell.length_b   1.000
_cell.length_c   1.000
_cell.angle_alpha   90.00
_cell.angle_beta   90.00
_cell.angle_gamma   90.00
#
_symmetry.space_group_name_H-M   'P 1'
#
loop_
_entity.id
_entity.type
_entity.pdbx_description
1 polymer ?
#
loop_
_entity_poly.entity_id
_entity_poly.type
_entity_poly.pdbx_seq_one_letter_code
_entity_poly.pdbx_strand_id
1 'polypeptide(L)'
;MPRSVLNVSIEGDHYHPESWAETAELIDRIMRRQENWFPGFGIGGSVALSVTAEPVTDSRLPDNYLQVGVNSFSGYGGLVWLGGGGCWVSDNPEPPGFDPFVLSNSGGPLSFHPESTLPVARIRAAVEEFCRAATGERPSGVRWVPGGMSGERDDLAGERHHGIVTEPLRRAMVPERARLRVLGAIRVRRMLPILDAANASFVAEVAEICEVRGRGLRRSLDGPVRVLRRFDECDPDPGEGPDDAAFRYARMVAVGTALAVAWPKEDPEAQFDVLEYSTCSFWAMCHTAVLKSGDWEVATEMRDAEEAARRREIALLLDADDPHQVFRDENRWDAGAAVRCAGWA
;
A
#
# COMPACT_ATOMS: atom_id res chain seq x y z
N MET A 1 41.38 12.44 14.92
CA MET A 1 40.56 12.05 13.75
C MET A 1 39.53 13.15 13.54
N PRO A 2 39.26 13.59 12.30
CA PRO A 2 38.17 14.51 12.03
C PRO A 2 36.86 13.91 12.56
N ARG A 3 36.01 14.76 13.14
CA ARG A 3 34.70 14.34 13.66
C ARG A 3 33.81 13.96 12.47
N SER A 4 33.21 12.78 12.50
CA SER A 4 32.19 12.40 11.53
C SER A 4 30.83 13.04 11.89
N VAL A 5 30.05 13.34 10.87
CA VAL A 5 28.70 13.91 10.94
C VAL A 5 27.74 12.89 10.34
N LEU A 6 26.71 12.53 11.09
CA LEU A 6 25.58 11.76 10.58
C LEU A 6 24.61 12.73 9.90
N ASN A 7 24.30 12.48 8.63
CA ASN A 7 23.28 13.19 7.89
C ASN A 7 22.11 12.26 7.69
N VAL A 8 20.92 12.72 8.04
CA VAL A 8 19.68 11.99 7.84
C VAL A 8 18.79 12.86 6.96
N SER A 9 18.30 12.33 5.84
CA SER A 9 17.23 12.95 5.08
C SER A 9 15.98 12.10 5.18
N ILE A 10 14.86 12.76 5.49
CA ILE A 10 13.53 12.16 5.60
C ILE A 10 12.62 13.05 4.78
N GLU A 11 12.11 12.52 3.67
CA GLU A 11 11.09 13.21 2.85
C GLU A 11 11.55 14.59 2.31
N GLY A 12 12.86 14.75 2.09
CA GLY A 12 13.46 15.98 1.59
C GLY A 12 13.90 16.96 2.69
N ASP A 13 13.49 16.75 3.94
CA ASP A 13 14.09 17.45 5.07
C ASP A 13 15.46 16.86 5.39
N HIS A 14 16.38 17.68 5.90
CA HIS A 14 17.72 17.29 6.30
C HIS A 14 17.95 17.52 7.80
N TYR A 15 18.53 16.54 8.46
CA TYR A 15 18.81 16.52 9.89
C TYR A 15 20.27 16.13 10.14
N HIS A 16 20.87 16.74 11.17
CA HIS A 16 22.24 16.47 11.61
C HIS A 16 22.25 16.28 13.13
N PRO A 17 21.80 15.11 13.64
CA PRO A 17 21.70 14.90 15.08
C PRO A 17 23.08 14.99 15.74
N GLU A 18 23.17 15.73 16.83
CA GLU A 18 24.41 15.92 17.60
C GLU A 18 24.54 14.94 18.78
N SER A 19 23.42 14.29 19.13
CA SER A 19 23.33 13.35 20.24
C SER A 19 22.65 12.04 19.86
N TRP A 20 22.87 11.00 20.68
CA TRP A 20 22.16 9.73 20.51
C TRP A 20 20.65 9.87 20.78
N ALA A 21 20.23 10.79 21.65
CA ALA A 21 18.81 11.02 21.92
C ALA A 21 18.09 11.53 20.66
N GLU A 22 18.66 12.54 20.00
CA GLU A 22 18.14 13.05 18.71
C GLU A 22 18.20 11.97 17.62
N THR A 23 19.29 11.20 17.56
CA THR A 23 19.43 10.10 16.61
C THR A 23 18.34 9.05 16.83
N ALA A 24 18.08 8.65 18.08
CA ALA A 24 17.07 7.66 18.42
C ALA A 24 15.66 8.15 18.07
N GLU A 25 15.36 9.44 18.27
CA GLU A 25 14.10 10.05 17.86
C GLU A 25 13.90 10.01 16.34
N LEU A 26 14.96 10.33 15.57
CA LEU A 26 14.93 10.20 14.11
C LEU A 26 14.73 8.75 13.66
N ILE A 27 15.39 7.78 14.31
CA ILE A 27 15.17 6.35 14.03
C ILE A 27 13.73 5.96 14.34
N ASP A 28 13.16 6.38 15.47
CA ASP A 28 11.75 6.16 15.79
C ASP A 28 10.83 6.75 14.73
N ARG A 29 11.13 7.97 14.23
CA ARG A 29 10.40 8.59 13.13
C ARG A 29 10.50 7.76 11.85
N ILE A 30 11.68 7.29 11.46
CA ILE A 30 11.90 6.44 10.28
C ILE A 30 11.08 5.14 10.37
N MET A 31 11.05 4.51 11.55
CA MET A 31 10.35 3.24 11.73
C MET A 31 8.82 3.40 11.78
N ARG A 32 8.32 4.57 12.21
CA ARG A 32 6.88 4.80 12.45
C ARG A 32 6.18 5.61 11.36
N ARG A 33 6.85 6.58 10.72
CA ARG A 33 6.19 7.59 9.88
C ARG A 33 6.33 7.25 8.40
N GLN A 34 5.18 7.10 7.75
CA GLN A 34 5.02 6.85 6.31
C GLN A 34 4.01 7.90 5.83
N GLU A 35 4.46 9.03 5.29
CA GLU A 35 3.51 10.13 5.00
C GLU A 35 2.78 9.97 3.67
N ASN A 36 3.32 9.18 2.75
CA ASN A 36 2.74 9.08 1.42
C ASN A 36 2.07 7.71 1.25
N TRP A 37 0.93 7.71 0.57
CA TRP A 37 0.29 6.49 0.13
C TRP A 37 -0.23 6.74 -1.28
N PHE A 38 0.44 6.17 -2.28
CA PHE A 38 -0.17 6.04 -3.59
C PHE A 38 -1.06 4.81 -3.54
N PRO A 39 -2.33 4.94 -3.92
CA PRO A 39 -3.38 4.03 -3.54
C PRO A 39 -2.98 2.55 -3.61
N GLY A 40 -2.87 1.89 -2.44
CA GLY A 40 -2.56 0.46 -2.26
C GLY A 40 -1.23 0.13 -1.61
N PHE A 41 -0.26 1.04 -1.63
CA PHE A 41 1.13 0.75 -1.27
C PHE A 41 1.67 1.68 -0.19
N GLY A 42 2.14 1.13 0.94
CA GLY A 42 2.83 1.91 1.96
C GLY A 42 4.03 2.61 1.34
N ILE A 43 4.00 3.94 1.24
CA ILE A 43 5.19 4.68 0.84
C ILE A 43 6.01 4.83 2.10
N GLY A 44 7.07 4.03 2.19
CA GLY A 44 8.21 4.42 3.00
C GLY A 44 8.64 5.81 2.55
N GLY A 45 8.67 6.75 3.50
CA GLY A 45 9.28 8.06 3.24
C GLY A 45 10.67 7.86 2.62
N SER A 46 11.11 8.81 1.78
CA SER A 46 12.49 8.77 1.29
C SER A 46 13.41 8.93 2.48
N VAL A 47 13.98 7.83 2.98
CA VAL A 47 14.89 7.85 4.11
C VAL A 47 16.27 7.47 3.65
N ALA A 48 17.19 8.36 4.02
CA ALA A 48 18.53 8.47 3.52
C ALA A 48 19.45 8.75 4.69
N LEU A 49 20.45 7.91 4.95
CA LEU A 49 21.47 8.18 5.96
C LEU A 49 22.84 8.19 5.30
N SER A 50 23.72 9.10 5.72
CA SER A 50 25.11 9.10 5.27
C SER A 50 26.02 9.64 6.34
N VAL A 51 27.29 9.24 6.28
CA VAL A 51 28.31 9.71 7.21
C VAL A 51 29.39 10.45 6.42
N THR A 52 29.62 11.71 6.77
CA THR A 52 30.58 12.60 6.10
C THR A 52 31.41 13.36 7.13
N ALA A 53 32.45 14.09 6.69
CA ALA A 53 33.23 14.96 7.57
C ALA A 53 32.49 16.27 7.92
N GLU A 54 31.53 16.68 7.10
CA GLU A 54 30.80 17.95 7.20
C GLU A 54 29.31 17.74 6.89
N PRO A 55 28.39 18.55 7.46
CA PRO A 55 26.97 18.51 7.13
C PRO A 55 26.73 18.64 5.62
N VAL A 56 25.93 17.75 5.05
CA VAL A 56 25.54 17.81 3.64
C VAL A 56 24.48 18.89 3.47
N THR A 57 24.81 19.96 2.73
CA THR A 57 23.94 21.10 2.43
C THR A 57 23.62 21.27 0.94
N ASP A 58 24.22 20.45 0.09
CA ASP A 58 24.13 20.54 -1.38
C ASP A 58 23.73 19.19 -1.98
N SER A 59 23.32 19.21 -3.25
CA SER A 59 22.91 18.08 -4.09
C SER A 59 23.97 17.00 -4.34
N ARG A 60 25.18 17.14 -3.77
CA ARG A 60 26.26 16.18 -3.97
C ARG A 60 25.97 14.90 -3.19
N LEU A 61 25.88 13.78 -3.92
CA LEU A 61 25.75 12.46 -3.31
C LEU A 61 26.98 12.15 -2.45
N PRO A 62 26.78 11.71 -1.19
CA PRO A 62 27.87 11.33 -0.30
C PRO A 62 28.57 10.05 -0.79
N ASP A 63 29.83 9.86 -0.37
CA ASP A 63 30.64 8.69 -0.74
C ASP A 63 30.08 7.35 -0.19
N ASN A 64 29.21 7.45 0.82
CA ASN A 64 28.43 6.36 1.37
C ASN A 64 27.00 6.83 1.63
N TYR A 65 26.03 5.92 1.45
CA TYR A 65 24.63 6.22 1.65
C TYR A 65 23.87 4.94 2.00
N LEU A 66 23.06 4.98 3.06
CA LEU A 66 22.14 3.93 3.47
C LEU A 66 20.71 4.42 3.24
N GLN A 67 20.05 3.86 2.24
CA GLN A 67 18.63 4.01 2.02
C GLN A 67 17.85 3.05 2.92
N VAL A 68 16.75 3.54 3.47
CA VAL A 68 15.87 2.75 4.32
C VAL A 68 14.45 2.81 3.78
N GLY A 69 13.94 1.68 3.31
CA GLY A 69 12.52 1.50 3.07
C GLY A 69 11.93 0.72 4.24
N VAL A 70 10.86 1.22 4.84
CA VAL A 70 10.05 0.44 5.78
C VAL A 70 8.66 0.33 5.19
N ASN A 71 7.93 -0.72 5.52
CA ASN A 71 6.50 -0.81 5.38
C ASN A 71 6.01 -1.25 6.76
N SER A 72 5.76 -0.25 7.62
CA SER A 72 5.44 -0.45 9.05
C SER A 72 4.20 -1.29 9.23
N PHE A 73 3.29 -1.17 8.26
CA PHE A 73 2.15 -2.03 8.06
C PHE A 73 2.61 -3.49 7.99
N SER A 74 3.28 -3.93 6.91
CA SER A 74 3.75 -5.32 6.75
C SER A 74 4.64 -5.82 7.90
N GLY A 75 5.27 -4.90 8.64
CA GLY A 75 6.28 -5.21 9.64
C GLY A 75 7.62 -5.56 9.02
N TYR A 76 7.84 -5.24 7.74
CA TYR A 76 9.08 -5.44 7.02
C TYR A 76 9.68 -4.12 6.53
N GLY A 77 10.96 -4.14 6.21
CA GLY A 77 11.65 -3.08 5.49
C GLY A 77 12.76 -3.66 4.62
N GLY A 78 13.44 -2.80 3.87
CA GLY A 78 14.54 -3.12 2.99
C GLY A 78 15.60 -2.03 3.09
N LEU A 79 16.85 -2.41 2.85
CA LEU A 79 17.99 -1.51 2.88
C LEU A 79 18.69 -1.52 1.54
N VAL A 80 19.10 -0.35 1.08
CA VAL A 80 20.09 -0.20 0.01
C VAL A 80 21.29 0.51 0.61
N TRP A 81 22.49 0.00 0.39
CA TRP A 81 23.72 0.70 0.73
C TRP A 81 24.54 0.94 -0.52
N LEU A 82 24.97 2.19 -0.70
CA LEU A 82 25.88 2.64 -1.75
C LEU A 82 27.19 3.04 -1.09
N GLY A 83 28.32 2.58 -1.63
CA GLY A 83 29.65 2.98 -1.16
C GLY A 83 30.76 2.13 -1.77
N GLY A 84 32.02 2.55 -1.64
CA GLY A 84 33.16 1.72 -2.09
C GLY A 84 33.12 1.29 -3.57
N GLY A 85 32.40 2.02 -4.43
CA GLY A 85 32.26 1.75 -5.87
C GLY A 85 31.15 0.76 -6.26
N GLY A 86 30.26 0.37 -5.34
CA GLY A 86 29.14 -0.53 -5.66
C GLY A 86 27.85 -0.15 -4.94
N CYS A 87 26.80 -0.94 -5.21
CA CYS A 87 25.52 -0.88 -4.53
C CYS A 87 25.13 -2.28 -4.05
N TRP A 88 24.53 -2.35 -2.87
CA TRP A 88 24.13 -3.59 -2.24
C TRP A 88 22.76 -3.45 -1.60
N VAL A 89 22.01 -4.53 -1.64
CA VAL A 89 20.67 -4.60 -1.07
C VAL A 89 20.69 -5.60 0.09
N SER A 90 19.86 -5.35 1.10
CA SER A 90 19.66 -6.33 2.17
C SER A 90 19.27 -7.70 1.61
N ASP A 91 19.72 -8.75 2.28
CA ASP A 91 19.47 -10.13 1.93
C ASP A 91 18.81 -10.88 3.09
N ASN A 92 17.66 -11.47 2.79
CA ASN A 92 16.86 -12.26 3.70
C ASN A 92 16.86 -13.74 3.24
N PRO A 93 17.54 -14.66 3.95
CA PRO A 93 17.52 -16.10 3.64
C PRO A 93 16.14 -16.73 3.80
N GLU A 94 15.30 -16.11 4.63
CA GLU A 94 14.00 -16.61 5.04
C GLU A 94 12.96 -15.55 4.67
N PRO A 95 12.76 -15.29 3.36
CA PRO A 95 11.77 -14.32 2.91
C PRO A 95 10.38 -14.74 3.38
N PRO A 96 9.49 -13.77 3.66
CA PRO A 96 8.09 -14.08 3.89
C PRO A 96 7.51 -14.78 2.66
N GLY A 97 6.58 -15.71 2.88
CA GLY A 97 5.81 -16.36 1.80
C GLY A 97 4.80 -15.45 1.12
N PHE A 98 4.86 -14.15 1.37
CA PHE A 98 4.05 -13.11 0.77
C PHE A 98 4.92 -11.92 0.39
N ASP A 99 4.41 -11.02 -0.45
CA ASP A 99 5.09 -9.77 -0.77
C ASP A 99 4.87 -8.72 0.32
N PRO A 100 5.91 -8.24 1.02
CA PRO A 100 5.73 -7.22 2.05
C PRO A 100 5.52 -5.81 1.51
N PHE A 101 5.61 -5.62 0.19
CA PHE A 101 5.37 -4.33 -0.46
C PHE A 101 6.22 -3.20 0.13
N VAL A 102 7.50 -3.47 0.39
CA VAL A 102 8.43 -2.42 0.80
C VAL A 102 8.88 -1.69 -0.44
N LEU A 103 8.62 -0.38 -0.53
CA LEU A 103 9.14 0.44 -1.63
C LEU A 103 10.63 0.69 -1.47
N SER A 104 11.35 0.63 -2.57
CA SER A 104 12.78 0.95 -2.67
C SER A 104 13.03 2.36 -3.18
N ASN A 105 12.03 3.01 -3.78
CA ASN A 105 12.11 4.41 -4.20
C ASN A 105 10.79 5.11 -3.88
N SER A 106 10.84 6.15 -3.03
CA SER A 106 9.66 6.89 -2.60
C SER A 106 8.96 7.66 -3.73
N GLY A 107 9.65 7.91 -4.85
CA GLY A 107 9.12 8.61 -6.02
C GLY A 107 8.70 7.70 -7.17
N GLY A 108 8.82 6.37 -7.03
CA GLY A 108 8.59 5.44 -8.13
C GLY A 108 7.86 4.15 -7.69
N PRO A 109 7.31 3.37 -8.65
CA PRO A 109 6.56 2.15 -8.35
C PRO A 109 7.48 0.94 -8.06
N LEU A 110 8.71 1.19 -7.61
CA LEU A 110 9.73 0.17 -7.42
C LEU A 110 9.71 -0.33 -5.98
N SER A 111 9.75 -1.65 -5.85
CA SER A 111 9.68 -2.35 -4.58
C SER A 111 10.86 -3.29 -4.41
N PHE A 112 11.28 -3.49 -3.16
CA PHE A 112 12.22 -4.54 -2.83
C PHE A 112 11.64 -5.90 -3.21
N HIS A 113 12.50 -6.82 -3.64
CA HIS A 113 12.15 -8.23 -3.70
C HIS A 113 11.88 -8.76 -2.27
N PRO A 114 10.98 -9.74 -2.05
CA PRO A 114 10.76 -10.31 -0.71
C PRO A 114 12.05 -10.86 -0.07
N GLU A 115 12.95 -11.43 -0.88
CA GLU A 115 14.31 -11.85 -0.46
C GLU A 115 15.22 -10.69 -0.06
N SER A 116 14.82 -9.45 -0.32
CA SER A 116 15.51 -8.26 0.16
C SER A 116 14.81 -7.56 1.32
N THR A 117 13.66 -8.07 1.75
CA THR A 117 12.92 -7.51 2.87
C THR A 117 13.22 -8.26 4.16
N LEU A 118 13.41 -7.53 5.25
CA LEU A 118 13.68 -8.06 6.59
C LEU A 118 12.62 -7.58 7.57
N PRO A 119 12.34 -8.33 8.66
CA PRO A 119 11.50 -7.85 9.74
C PRO A 119 11.99 -6.49 10.26
N VAL A 120 11.06 -5.58 10.57
CA VAL A 120 11.35 -4.19 10.95
C VAL A 120 12.29 -4.09 12.15
N ALA A 121 12.24 -5.05 13.07
CA ALA A 121 13.18 -5.13 14.19
C ALA A 121 14.63 -5.28 13.73
N ARG A 122 14.89 -6.06 12.67
CA ARG A 122 16.23 -6.21 12.08
C ARG A 122 16.65 -4.96 11.31
N ILE A 123 15.71 -4.32 10.62
CA ILE A 123 15.94 -3.02 9.95
C ILE A 123 16.35 -1.96 10.99
N ARG A 124 15.61 -1.84 12.09
CA ARG A 124 15.93 -0.94 13.19
C ARG A 124 17.32 -1.21 13.75
N ALA A 125 17.65 -2.47 14.04
CA ALA A 125 18.96 -2.83 14.57
C ALA A 125 20.11 -2.44 13.60
N ALA A 126 19.92 -2.65 12.30
CA ALA A 126 20.91 -2.28 11.28
C ALA A 126 21.09 -0.76 11.15
N VAL A 127 19.99 0.00 11.18
CA VAL A 127 20.04 1.48 11.16
C VAL A 127 20.71 2.01 12.43
N GLU A 128 20.39 1.44 13.60
CA GLU A 128 21.07 1.80 14.85
C GLU A 128 22.58 1.49 14.79
N GLU A 129 22.98 0.35 14.22
CA GLU A 129 24.38 0.00 14.02
C GLU A 129 25.09 1.03 13.12
N PHE A 130 24.50 1.38 11.97
CA PHE A 130 25.03 2.38 11.05
C PHE A 130 25.29 3.71 11.76
N CYS A 131 24.28 4.20 12.50
CA CYS A 131 24.33 5.47 13.21
C CYS A 131 25.36 5.46 14.35
N ARG A 132 25.46 4.36 15.12
CA ARG A 132 26.41 4.26 16.25
C ARG A 132 27.85 4.11 15.78
N ALA A 133 28.09 3.33 14.74
CA ALA A 133 29.43 3.14 14.19
C ALA A 133 29.98 4.43 13.58
N ALA A 134 29.11 5.20 12.90
CA ALA A 134 29.45 6.47 12.25
C ALA A 134 30.72 6.34 11.38
N THR A 135 30.86 5.20 10.70
CA THR A 135 31.93 4.91 9.73
C THR A 135 31.48 5.08 8.28
N GLY A 136 30.16 5.07 8.04
CA GLY A 136 29.59 5.00 6.70
C GLY A 136 29.65 3.61 6.05
N GLU A 137 30.22 2.62 6.75
CA GLU A 137 30.26 1.24 6.28
C GLU A 137 28.90 0.55 6.39
N ARG A 138 28.73 -0.55 5.66
CA ARG A 138 27.53 -1.39 5.76
C ARG A 138 27.36 -1.96 7.17
N PRO A 139 26.14 -1.92 7.73
CA PRO A 139 25.80 -2.69 8.92
C PRO A 139 26.12 -4.17 8.76
N SER A 140 26.83 -4.73 9.73
CA SER A 140 27.26 -6.14 9.77
C SER A 140 26.15 -7.09 10.26
N GLY A 141 25.13 -6.58 10.97
CA GLY A 141 23.99 -7.36 11.44
C GLY A 141 23.02 -7.84 10.34
N VAL A 142 23.26 -7.42 9.09
CA VAL A 142 22.47 -7.76 7.91
C VAL A 142 23.39 -8.36 6.85
N ARG A 143 22.88 -9.36 6.13
CA ARG A 143 23.57 -9.89 4.94
C ARG A 143 23.24 -9.00 3.75
N TRP A 144 24.17 -8.92 2.82
CA TRP A 144 24.08 -8.04 1.67
C TRP A 144 24.34 -8.84 0.40
N VAL A 145 23.61 -8.50 -0.66
CA VAL A 145 23.89 -8.98 -2.01
C VAL A 145 24.12 -7.79 -2.95
N PRO A 146 24.91 -7.96 -4.02
CA PRO A 146 25.01 -6.95 -5.08
C PRO A 146 23.63 -6.62 -5.65
N GLY A 147 23.40 -5.35 -5.96
CA GLY A 147 22.14 -4.88 -6.50
C GLY A 147 22.19 -3.41 -6.89
N GLY A 148 21.03 -2.80 -7.11
CA GLY A 148 20.93 -1.41 -7.55
C GLY A 148 20.21 -0.49 -6.57
N MET A 149 20.27 0.80 -6.90
CA MET A 149 19.67 1.87 -6.09
C MET A 149 18.14 1.79 -6.03
N SER A 150 17.53 1.00 -6.90
CA SER A 150 16.10 0.76 -6.91
C SER A 150 15.72 -0.52 -6.16
N GLY A 151 16.62 -1.06 -5.32
CA GLY A 151 16.36 -2.25 -4.49
C GLY A 151 16.30 -3.56 -5.27
N GLU A 152 16.65 -3.55 -6.56
CA GLU A 152 16.83 -4.74 -7.38
C GLU A 152 18.08 -5.52 -6.94
N ARG A 153 18.03 -6.85 -7.04
CA ARG A 153 19.18 -7.72 -6.76
C ARG A 153 19.79 -8.18 -8.07
N ASP A 154 21.12 -8.15 -8.18
CA ASP A 154 21.83 -8.56 -9.41
C ASP A 154 21.76 -10.08 -9.65
N ASP A 155 21.51 -10.86 -8.60
CA ASP A 155 21.38 -12.32 -8.65
C ASP A 155 19.98 -12.78 -9.09
N LEU A 156 19.02 -11.85 -9.22
CA LEU A 156 17.68 -12.12 -9.71
C LEU A 156 17.44 -11.38 -11.03
N ALA A 157 16.58 -11.94 -11.88
CA ALA A 157 16.26 -11.32 -13.15
C ALA A 157 15.20 -10.21 -12.99
N GLY A 158 15.59 -8.97 -13.29
CA GLY A 158 14.69 -7.86 -13.61
C GLY A 158 14.29 -6.94 -12.45
N GLU A 159 13.91 -5.71 -12.81
CA GLU A 159 13.29 -4.76 -11.89
C GLU A 159 11.90 -5.25 -11.47
N ARG A 160 11.59 -5.12 -10.17
CA ARG A 160 10.28 -5.49 -9.66
C ARG A 160 9.35 -4.29 -9.60
N HIS A 161 8.63 -4.06 -10.70
CA HIS A 161 7.46 -3.19 -10.68
C HIS A 161 6.32 -3.87 -9.93
N HIS A 162 5.57 -3.09 -9.15
CA HIS A 162 4.39 -3.58 -8.44
C HIS A 162 3.38 -4.32 -9.35
N GLY A 163 3.29 -3.99 -10.64
CA GLY A 163 2.46 -4.70 -11.61
C GLY A 163 2.75 -6.20 -11.73
N ILE A 164 3.93 -6.67 -11.29
CA ILE A 164 4.30 -8.10 -11.31
C ILE A 164 3.52 -8.91 -10.26
N VAL A 165 3.07 -8.29 -9.17
CA VAL A 165 2.41 -9.00 -8.06
C VAL A 165 0.96 -9.31 -8.38
N THR A 166 0.32 -8.37 -9.07
CA THR A 166 -1.02 -8.56 -9.63
C THR A 166 -0.98 -9.24 -11.00
N GLU A 167 0.19 -9.45 -11.61
CA GLU A 167 0.32 -10.06 -12.95
C GLU A 167 -0.35 -11.44 -13.07
N PRO A 168 -0.18 -12.40 -12.14
CA PRO A 168 -0.90 -13.67 -12.22
C PRO A 168 -2.42 -13.47 -12.19
N LEU A 169 -2.90 -12.56 -11.35
CA LEU A 169 -4.30 -12.20 -11.26
C LEU A 169 -4.77 -11.54 -12.57
N ARG A 170 -4.01 -10.56 -13.08
CA ARG A 170 -4.28 -9.85 -14.33
C ARG A 170 -4.42 -10.84 -15.49
N ARG A 171 -3.45 -11.74 -15.65
CA ARG A 171 -3.47 -12.80 -16.68
C ARG A 171 -4.70 -13.71 -16.59
N ALA A 172 -5.16 -13.99 -15.38
CA ALA A 172 -6.33 -14.85 -15.18
C ALA A 172 -7.66 -14.11 -15.32
N MET A 173 -7.70 -12.81 -15.02
CA MET A 173 -8.94 -12.01 -14.96
C MET A 173 -9.23 -11.25 -16.25
N VAL A 174 -8.21 -10.67 -16.90
CA VAL A 174 -8.37 -9.81 -18.09
C VAL A 174 -9.05 -10.56 -19.26
N PRO A 175 -8.70 -11.83 -19.56
CA PRO A 175 -9.41 -12.59 -20.61
C PRO A 175 -10.87 -12.89 -20.24
N GLU A 176 -11.20 -12.94 -18.95
CA GLU A 176 -12.49 -13.36 -18.43
C GLU A 176 -13.30 -12.20 -17.85
N ARG A 177 -13.92 -11.40 -18.75
CA ARG A 177 -14.70 -10.21 -18.40
C ARG A 177 -15.75 -10.42 -17.30
N ALA A 178 -16.32 -11.63 -17.20
CA ALA A 178 -17.28 -11.96 -16.14
C ALA A 178 -16.60 -11.99 -14.76
N ARG A 179 -15.43 -12.64 -14.64
CA ARG A 179 -14.64 -12.66 -13.41
C ARG A 179 -14.19 -11.26 -13.00
N LEU A 180 -13.70 -10.46 -13.96
CA LEU A 180 -13.28 -9.09 -13.70
C LEU A 180 -14.40 -8.21 -13.12
N ARG A 181 -15.61 -8.35 -13.67
CA ARG A 181 -16.79 -7.62 -13.16
C ARG A 181 -17.20 -8.09 -11.78
N VAL A 182 -17.17 -9.41 -11.53
CA VAL A 182 -17.50 -9.95 -10.21
C VAL A 182 -16.48 -9.50 -9.18
N LEU A 183 -15.19 -9.53 -9.49
CA LEU A 183 -14.12 -9.01 -8.62
C LEU A 183 -14.39 -7.57 -8.22
N GLY A 184 -14.69 -6.70 -9.19
CA GLY A 184 -15.04 -5.31 -8.90
C GLY A 184 -16.30 -5.17 -8.01
N ALA A 185 -17.33 -5.98 -8.25
CA ALA A 185 -18.55 -5.95 -7.44
C ALA A 185 -18.32 -6.42 -5.99
N ILE A 186 -17.52 -7.48 -5.79
CA ILE A 186 -17.15 -7.95 -4.44
C ILE A 186 -16.37 -6.86 -3.71
N ARG A 187 -15.40 -6.23 -4.37
CA ARG A 187 -14.57 -5.18 -3.78
C ARG A 187 -15.40 -3.96 -3.39
N VAL A 188 -16.24 -3.45 -4.28
CA VAL A 188 -17.17 -2.34 -3.98
C VAL A 188 -18.04 -2.67 -2.78
N ARG A 189 -18.60 -3.88 -2.72
CA ARG A 189 -19.44 -4.31 -1.60
C ARG A 189 -18.69 -4.27 -0.26
N ARG A 190 -17.42 -4.65 -0.23
CA ARG A 190 -16.60 -4.58 1.00
C ARG A 190 -16.29 -3.15 1.45
N MET A 191 -16.29 -2.19 0.52
CA MET A 191 -16.12 -0.77 0.84
C MET A 191 -17.37 -0.19 1.51
N LEU A 192 -18.55 -0.74 1.22
CA LEU A 192 -19.83 -0.15 1.65
C LEU A 192 -20.01 -0.05 3.16
N PRO A 193 -19.75 -1.08 3.99
CA PRO A 193 -19.90 -0.97 5.43
C PRO A 193 -19.01 0.10 6.05
N ILE A 194 -17.81 0.32 5.50
CA ILE A 194 -16.89 1.36 5.98
C ILE A 194 -17.42 2.75 5.63
N LEU A 195 -17.99 2.90 4.43
CA LEU A 195 -18.64 4.13 4.01
C LEU A 195 -19.92 4.42 4.83
N ASP A 196 -20.69 3.39 5.16
CA ASP A 196 -21.90 3.48 5.98
C ASP A 196 -21.60 3.84 7.43
N ALA A 197 -20.59 3.20 8.03
CA ALA A 197 -20.08 3.55 9.36
C ALA A 197 -19.53 4.98 9.42
N ALA A 198 -19.07 5.52 8.29
CA ALA A 198 -18.68 6.93 8.13
C ALA A 198 -19.87 7.87 7.78
N ASN A 199 -21.12 7.42 8.00
CA ASN A 199 -22.37 8.15 7.79
C ASN A 199 -22.55 8.70 6.35
N ALA A 200 -22.15 7.92 5.34
CA ALA A 200 -22.26 8.34 3.95
C ALA A 200 -23.65 8.05 3.34
N SER A 201 -24.31 9.07 2.80
CA SER A 201 -25.70 9.00 2.29
C SER A 201 -25.91 8.20 1.00
N PHE A 202 -24.85 7.72 0.32
CA PHE A 202 -24.93 7.11 -1.02
C PHE A 202 -24.74 5.57 -1.03
N VAL A 203 -24.57 4.95 0.14
CA VAL A 203 -24.32 3.50 0.30
C VAL A 203 -25.41 2.65 -0.37
N ALA A 204 -26.68 3.06 -0.26
CA ALA A 204 -27.80 2.34 -0.85
C ALA A 204 -27.72 2.25 -2.39
N GLU A 205 -27.26 3.31 -3.07
CA GLU A 205 -27.17 3.37 -4.53
C GLU A 205 -26.05 2.47 -5.07
N VAL A 206 -24.90 2.46 -4.38
CA VAL A 206 -23.78 1.58 -4.74
C VAL A 206 -24.12 0.11 -4.46
N ALA A 207 -24.85 -0.16 -3.37
CA ALA A 207 -25.37 -1.50 -3.09
C ALA A 207 -26.32 -1.99 -4.19
N GLU A 208 -27.26 -1.13 -4.65
CA GLU A 208 -28.19 -1.49 -5.73
C GLU A 208 -27.46 -1.83 -7.04
N ILE A 209 -26.40 -1.09 -7.40
CA ILE A 209 -25.59 -1.39 -8.60
C ILE A 209 -24.96 -2.79 -8.52
N CYS A 210 -24.42 -3.14 -7.36
CA CYS A 210 -23.83 -4.47 -7.13
C CYS A 210 -24.90 -5.58 -7.18
N GLU A 211 -26.07 -5.34 -6.60
CA GLU A 211 -27.19 -6.30 -6.59
C GLU A 211 -27.81 -6.55 -7.97
N VAL A 212 -28.06 -5.50 -8.76
CA VAL A 212 -28.70 -5.63 -10.08
C VAL A 212 -27.90 -6.56 -10.99
N ARG A 213 -26.57 -6.55 -10.87
CA ARG A 213 -25.68 -7.44 -11.62
C ARG A 213 -25.57 -8.85 -11.03
N GLY A 214 -25.59 -8.99 -9.70
CA GLY A 214 -25.57 -10.30 -9.03
C GLY A 214 -26.78 -11.19 -9.32
N ARG A 215 -27.92 -10.62 -9.72
CA ARG A 215 -29.14 -11.35 -10.06
C ARG A 215 -29.24 -11.77 -11.53
N GLY A 216 -28.22 -11.49 -12.37
CA GLY A 216 -28.27 -11.78 -13.81
C GLY A 216 -29.38 -11.03 -14.56
N LEU A 217 -29.94 -9.96 -13.97
CA LEU A 217 -31.08 -9.24 -14.52
C LEU A 217 -30.65 -8.27 -15.62
N ARG A 218 -31.45 -8.19 -16.70
CA ARG A 218 -31.34 -7.18 -17.78
C ARG A 218 -31.88 -5.79 -17.37
N ARG A 219 -32.01 -5.51 -16.07
CA ARG A 219 -32.51 -4.20 -15.62
C ARG A 219 -31.47 -3.13 -15.98
N SER A 220 -31.93 -2.01 -16.53
CA SER A 220 -31.04 -0.88 -16.84
C SER A 220 -30.40 -0.33 -15.56
N LEU A 221 -29.09 -0.10 -15.62
CA LEU A 221 -28.33 0.58 -14.57
C LEU A 221 -28.39 2.11 -14.67
N ASP A 222 -29.08 2.67 -15.67
CA ASP A 222 -29.05 4.11 -15.95
C ASP A 222 -29.57 4.96 -14.80
N GLY A 223 -30.49 4.43 -13.98
CA GLY A 223 -31.02 5.12 -12.80
C GLY A 223 -29.97 5.29 -11.71
N PRO A 224 -29.54 4.20 -11.05
CA PRO A 224 -28.53 4.24 -9.98
C PRO A 224 -27.24 4.96 -10.41
N VAL A 225 -26.81 4.75 -11.65
CA VAL A 225 -25.57 5.37 -12.13
C VAL A 225 -25.70 6.90 -12.33
N ARG A 226 -26.86 7.41 -12.74
CA ARG A 226 -27.08 8.87 -12.82
C ARG A 226 -27.07 9.52 -11.45
N VAL A 227 -27.49 8.80 -10.40
CA VAL A 227 -27.41 9.29 -9.02
C VAL A 227 -25.96 9.45 -8.60
N LEU A 228 -25.10 8.46 -8.89
CA LEU A 228 -23.66 8.54 -8.62
C LEU A 228 -22.97 9.70 -9.33
N ARG A 229 -23.26 9.95 -10.61
CA ARG A 229 -22.65 11.08 -11.34
C ARG A 229 -23.02 12.45 -10.78
N ARG A 230 -24.19 12.58 -10.13
CA ARG A 230 -24.58 13.82 -9.43
C ARG A 230 -23.84 13.99 -8.10
N PHE A 231 -23.38 12.90 -7.50
CA PHE A 231 -22.56 12.95 -6.29
C PHE A 231 -21.17 13.55 -6.57
N ASP A 232 -20.62 13.33 -7.78
CA ASP A 232 -19.38 13.96 -8.22
C ASP A 232 -19.49 15.51 -8.31
N GLU A 233 -20.71 16.07 -8.22
CA GLU A 233 -21.00 17.51 -8.25
C GLU A 233 -21.21 18.13 -6.85
N CYS A 234 -20.97 17.39 -5.76
CA CYS A 234 -21.02 17.94 -4.41
C CYS A 234 -19.86 18.93 -4.17
N ASP A 235 -20.18 20.23 -4.21
CA ASP A 235 -19.28 21.31 -3.78
C ASP A 235 -18.92 21.16 -2.29
N PRO A 236 -17.68 21.49 -1.87
CA PRO A 236 -17.28 21.46 -0.47
C PRO A 236 -18.16 22.38 0.37
N ASP A 237 -18.68 21.89 1.50
CA ASP A 237 -19.28 22.79 2.48
C ASP A 237 -18.16 23.69 3.07
N PRO A 238 -18.35 25.02 3.17
CA PRO A 238 -17.34 25.91 3.72
C PRO A 238 -17.20 25.67 5.24
N GLY A 239 -16.33 24.72 5.59
CA GLY A 239 -16.11 24.24 6.96
C GLY A 239 -15.42 22.88 7.05
N GLU A 240 -15.30 22.16 5.93
CA GLU A 240 -14.66 20.84 5.89
C GLU A 240 -13.14 20.94 6.09
N GLY A 241 -12.65 20.31 7.15
CA GLY A 241 -11.21 20.20 7.44
C GLY A 241 -10.47 19.26 6.48
N PRO A 242 -9.13 19.29 6.48
CA PRO A 242 -8.29 18.46 5.60
C PRO A 242 -8.53 16.94 5.75
N ASP A 243 -9.07 16.48 6.87
CA ASP A 243 -9.42 15.06 7.07
C ASP A 243 -10.64 14.61 6.26
N ASP A 244 -11.49 15.54 5.82
CA ASP A 244 -12.64 15.22 4.98
C ASP A 244 -12.26 15.05 3.49
N ALA A 245 -11.14 15.62 3.06
CA ALA A 245 -10.60 15.39 1.72
C ALA A 245 -10.23 13.90 1.53
N ALA A 246 -9.77 13.23 2.58
CA ALA A 246 -9.41 11.81 2.55
C ALA A 246 -10.64 10.92 2.33
N PHE A 247 -11.71 11.18 3.07
CA PHE A 247 -12.97 10.46 2.91
C PHE A 247 -13.63 10.76 1.56
N ARG A 248 -13.58 12.01 1.08
CA ARG A 248 -14.04 12.35 -0.27
C ARG A 248 -13.30 11.58 -1.36
N TYR A 249 -11.97 11.45 -1.25
CA TYR A 249 -11.19 10.64 -2.18
C TYR A 249 -11.62 9.17 -2.12
N ALA A 250 -11.78 8.60 -0.92
CA ALA A 250 -12.27 7.22 -0.76
C ALA A 250 -13.66 7.02 -1.41
N ARG A 251 -14.58 7.98 -1.23
CA ARG A 251 -15.91 7.96 -1.86
C ARG A 251 -15.81 8.01 -3.39
N MET A 252 -15.08 8.99 -3.93
CA MET A 252 -14.86 9.15 -5.38
C MET A 252 -14.28 7.86 -5.99
N VAL A 253 -13.35 7.24 -5.28
CA VAL A 253 -12.72 5.98 -5.69
C VAL A 253 -13.69 4.81 -5.68
N ALA A 254 -14.50 4.66 -4.63
CA ALA A 254 -15.52 3.61 -4.54
C ALA A 254 -16.57 3.78 -5.65
N VAL A 255 -16.97 5.03 -5.92
CA VAL A 255 -17.85 5.40 -7.03
C VAL A 255 -17.20 5.06 -8.37
N GLY A 256 -15.95 5.47 -8.61
CA GLY A 256 -15.20 5.13 -9.82
C GLY A 256 -15.12 3.62 -10.07
N THR A 257 -14.92 2.84 -9.00
CA THR A 257 -14.92 1.37 -9.06
C THR A 257 -16.31 0.83 -9.44
N ALA A 258 -17.37 1.31 -8.79
CA ALA A 258 -18.75 0.91 -9.08
C ALA A 258 -19.15 1.27 -10.52
N LEU A 259 -18.74 2.45 -11.00
CA LEU A 259 -18.94 2.88 -12.39
C LEU A 259 -18.17 1.99 -13.37
N ALA A 260 -16.93 1.60 -13.07
CA ALA A 260 -16.15 0.69 -13.91
C ALA A 260 -16.78 -0.72 -13.98
N VAL A 261 -17.47 -1.15 -12.92
CA VAL A 261 -18.27 -2.39 -12.94
C VAL A 261 -19.55 -2.23 -13.76
N ALA A 262 -20.24 -1.09 -13.61
CA ALA A 262 -21.51 -0.80 -14.28
C ALA A 262 -21.35 -0.60 -15.80
N TRP A 263 -20.32 0.16 -16.18
CA TRP A 263 -19.88 0.46 -17.54
C TRP A 263 -18.44 -0.03 -17.77
N PRO A 264 -18.28 -1.34 -18.01
CA PRO A 264 -16.99 -1.90 -18.35
C PRO A 264 -16.45 -1.21 -19.60
N LYS A 265 -15.19 -0.77 -19.54
CA LYS A 265 -14.47 -0.29 -20.72
C LYS A 265 -14.43 -1.39 -21.80
N GLU A 266 -14.29 -0.99 -23.06
CA GLU A 266 -14.05 -1.96 -24.14
C GLU A 266 -12.72 -2.68 -23.95
N ASP A 267 -11.74 -2.00 -23.35
CA ASP A 267 -10.45 -2.55 -22.98
C ASP A 267 -10.47 -3.16 -21.56
N PRO A 268 -10.36 -4.50 -21.44
CA PRO A 268 -10.35 -5.18 -20.13
C PRO A 268 -9.07 -4.89 -19.33
N GLU A 269 -7.95 -4.53 -19.96
CA GLU A 269 -6.72 -4.14 -19.25
C GLU A 269 -6.94 -2.82 -18.50
N ALA A 270 -7.41 -1.80 -19.22
CA ALA A 270 -7.76 -0.53 -18.61
C ALA A 270 -8.91 -0.62 -17.59
N GLN A 271 -9.73 -1.67 -17.63
CA GLN A 271 -10.71 -1.96 -16.59
C GLN A 271 -10.06 -2.59 -15.36
N PHE A 272 -9.17 -3.56 -15.55
CA PHE A 272 -8.41 -4.18 -14.46
C PHE A 272 -7.58 -3.15 -13.71
N ASP A 273 -6.86 -2.29 -14.42
CA ASP A 273 -6.05 -1.24 -13.82
C ASP A 273 -6.89 -0.29 -12.97
N VAL A 274 -8.08 0.09 -13.44
CA VAL A 274 -9.01 0.92 -12.65
C VAL A 274 -9.49 0.18 -11.41
N LEU A 275 -9.85 -1.10 -11.51
CA LEU A 275 -10.34 -1.86 -10.36
C LEU A 275 -9.24 -2.07 -9.31
N GLU A 276 -8.02 -2.40 -9.72
CA GLU A 276 -6.87 -2.51 -8.83
C GLU A 276 -6.57 -1.16 -8.20
N TYR A 277 -6.29 -0.15 -9.02
CA TYR A 277 -5.96 1.20 -8.55
C TYR A 277 -7.01 1.73 -7.59
N SER A 278 -8.29 1.67 -7.94
CA SER A 278 -9.34 2.22 -7.09
C SER A 278 -9.53 1.40 -5.81
N THR A 279 -9.44 0.07 -5.85
CA THR A 279 -9.57 -0.71 -4.62
C THR A 279 -8.45 -0.42 -3.65
N CYS A 280 -7.22 -0.46 -4.16
CA CYS A 280 -6.03 -0.06 -3.45
C CYS A 280 -6.15 1.37 -2.89
N SER A 281 -6.75 2.29 -3.65
CA SER A 281 -6.98 3.68 -3.23
C SER A 281 -7.92 3.82 -2.07
N PHE A 282 -8.99 3.05 -2.09
CA PHE A 282 -10.00 3.12 -1.05
C PHE A 282 -9.39 2.70 0.28
N TRP A 283 -8.77 1.51 0.30
CA TRP A 283 -8.17 0.96 1.51
C TRP A 283 -7.04 1.84 2.01
N ALA A 284 -6.27 2.43 1.10
CA ALA A 284 -5.26 3.44 1.44
C ALA A 284 -5.78 4.58 2.30
N MET A 285 -6.89 5.18 1.89
CA MET A 285 -7.45 6.30 2.65
C MET A 285 -7.99 5.85 4.00
N CYS A 286 -8.67 4.71 4.06
CA CYS A 286 -9.24 4.22 5.31
C CYS A 286 -8.15 3.89 6.34
N HIS A 287 -7.10 3.21 5.93
CA HIS A 287 -5.96 2.94 6.80
C HIS A 287 -5.23 4.23 7.20
N THR A 288 -5.06 5.21 6.29
CA THR A 288 -4.49 6.51 6.65
C THR A 288 -5.29 7.18 7.77
N ALA A 289 -6.63 7.10 7.70
CA ALA A 289 -7.50 7.64 8.74
C ALA A 289 -7.27 6.93 10.09
N VAL A 290 -7.10 5.60 10.09
CA VAL A 290 -6.77 4.84 11.31
C VAL A 290 -5.36 5.18 11.82
N LEU A 291 -4.36 5.28 10.94
CA LEU A 291 -2.99 5.61 11.36
C LEU A 291 -2.87 7.01 11.95
N LYS A 292 -3.65 7.98 11.45
CA LYS A 292 -3.74 9.33 12.03
C LYS A 292 -4.27 9.31 13.47
N SER A 293 -5.06 8.32 13.88
CA SER A 293 -5.48 8.17 15.27
C SER A 293 -4.37 7.61 16.18
N GLY A 294 -3.28 7.10 15.58
CA GLY A 294 -2.19 6.43 16.28
C GLY A 294 -2.45 4.95 16.55
N ASP A 295 -3.55 4.38 16.04
CA ASP A 295 -3.95 2.99 16.29
C ASP A 295 -3.34 2.01 15.26
N TRP A 296 -2.07 1.69 15.46
CA TRP A 296 -1.32 0.80 14.60
C TRP A 296 -1.82 -0.65 14.60
N GLU A 297 -2.39 -1.10 15.72
CA GLU A 297 -2.92 -2.46 15.85
C GLU A 297 -4.17 -2.62 14.98
N VAL A 298 -5.12 -1.69 15.08
CA VAL A 298 -6.32 -1.68 14.21
C VAL A 298 -5.93 -1.53 12.74
N ALA A 299 -4.97 -0.66 12.42
CA ALA A 299 -4.48 -0.52 11.05
C ALA A 299 -3.82 -1.82 10.52
N THR A 300 -3.21 -2.63 11.39
CA THR A 300 -2.63 -3.93 11.02
C THR A 300 -3.73 -4.98 10.82
N GLU A 301 -4.69 -5.07 11.74
CA GLU A 301 -5.82 -6.00 11.63
C GLU A 301 -6.66 -5.74 10.38
N MET A 302 -6.94 -4.47 10.10
CA MET A 302 -7.70 -4.05 8.92
C MET A 302 -7.04 -4.52 7.62
N ARG A 303 -5.71 -4.56 7.57
CA ARG A 303 -4.96 -5.07 6.42
C ARG A 303 -5.12 -6.55 6.31
N ASP A 304 -4.85 -7.25 7.40
CA ASP A 304 -4.79 -8.70 7.37
C ASP A 304 -6.15 -9.23 6.94
N ALA A 305 -7.22 -8.60 7.41
CA ALA A 305 -8.56 -8.81 6.90
C ALA A 305 -8.68 -8.46 5.40
N GLU A 306 -8.14 -7.32 4.96
CA GLU A 306 -8.19 -6.88 3.57
C GLU A 306 -7.48 -7.80 2.58
N GLU A 307 -6.23 -8.16 2.87
CA GLU A 307 -5.38 -9.05 2.10
C GLU A 307 -5.88 -10.50 2.17
N ALA A 308 -6.34 -10.98 3.33
CA ALA A 308 -6.94 -12.31 3.43
C ALA A 308 -8.22 -12.41 2.58
N ALA A 309 -9.06 -11.38 2.63
CA ALA A 309 -10.25 -11.30 1.79
C ALA A 309 -9.86 -11.24 0.31
N ARG A 310 -8.86 -10.42 -0.08
CA ARG A 310 -8.36 -10.34 -1.46
C ARG A 310 -7.87 -11.71 -1.96
N ARG A 311 -7.06 -12.42 -1.17
CA ARG A 311 -6.57 -13.78 -1.53
C ARG A 311 -7.71 -14.77 -1.67
N ARG A 312 -8.67 -14.73 -0.74
CA ARG A 312 -9.85 -15.61 -0.75
C ARG A 312 -10.72 -15.35 -1.98
N GLU A 313 -11.00 -14.09 -2.30
CA GLU A 313 -11.76 -13.68 -3.49
C GLU A 313 -11.12 -14.21 -4.77
N ILE A 314 -9.80 -14.04 -4.88
CA ILE A 314 -9.04 -14.53 -6.02
C ILE A 314 -9.16 -16.05 -6.13
N ALA A 315 -8.91 -16.78 -5.04
CA ALA A 315 -9.03 -18.24 -5.02
C ALA A 315 -10.44 -18.69 -5.45
N LEU A 316 -11.49 -18.12 -4.84
CA LEU A 316 -12.88 -18.45 -5.18
C LEU A 316 -13.22 -18.15 -6.64
N LEU A 317 -12.74 -17.03 -7.18
CA LEU A 317 -13.01 -16.65 -8.58
C LEU A 317 -12.27 -17.54 -9.58
N LEU A 318 -11.03 -17.92 -9.27
CA LEU A 318 -10.23 -18.79 -10.12
C LEU A 318 -10.74 -20.23 -10.12
N ASP A 319 -11.23 -20.70 -8.97
CA ASP A 319 -11.74 -22.07 -8.80
C ASP A 319 -13.19 -22.24 -9.29
N ALA A 320 -13.93 -21.15 -9.50
CA ALA A 320 -15.33 -21.19 -9.90
C ALA A 320 -15.53 -21.33 -11.42
N ASP A 321 -16.40 -22.27 -11.79
CA ASP A 321 -16.93 -22.42 -13.15
C ASP A 321 -17.90 -21.27 -13.52
N ASP A 322 -18.68 -20.77 -12.55
CA ASP A 322 -19.56 -19.60 -12.68
C ASP A 322 -19.13 -18.51 -11.70
N PRO A 323 -18.44 -17.44 -12.14
CA PRO A 323 -18.05 -16.35 -11.25
C PRO A 323 -19.25 -15.62 -10.63
N HIS A 324 -20.43 -15.65 -11.25
CA HIS A 324 -21.63 -15.04 -10.65
C HIS A 324 -22.15 -15.83 -9.45
N GLN A 325 -21.82 -17.12 -9.34
CA GLN A 325 -22.12 -17.90 -8.16
C GLN A 325 -21.26 -17.45 -6.97
N VAL A 326 -19.98 -17.16 -7.18
CA VAL A 326 -19.07 -16.63 -6.13
C VAL A 326 -19.67 -15.39 -5.47
N PHE A 327 -20.15 -14.43 -6.28
CA PHE A 327 -20.81 -13.23 -5.77
C PHE A 327 -22.04 -13.56 -4.91
N ARG A 328 -22.87 -14.51 -5.35
CA ARG A 328 -24.11 -14.92 -4.65
C ARG A 328 -23.83 -15.71 -3.37
N ASP A 329 -22.73 -16.43 -3.30
CA ASP A 329 -22.36 -17.22 -2.13
C ASP A 329 -21.70 -16.34 -1.05
N GLU A 330 -20.86 -15.37 -1.44
CA GLU A 330 -20.37 -14.33 -0.50
C GLU A 330 -21.54 -13.53 0.11
N ASN A 331 -22.58 -13.25 -0.70
CA ASN A 331 -23.80 -12.60 -0.22
C ASN A 331 -24.47 -13.32 0.96
N ARG A 332 -24.44 -14.65 0.96
CA ARG A 332 -25.08 -15.48 1.99
C ARG A 332 -24.24 -15.56 3.26
N TRP A 333 -22.93 -15.38 3.13
CA TRP A 333 -22.00 -15.44 4.26
C TRP A 333 -22.10 -14.20 5.14
N ASP A 334 -22.14 -13.01 4.55
CA ASP A 334 -22.28 -11.74 5.30
C ASP A 334 -23.57 -11.69 6.13
N ALA A 335 -24.68 -12.23 5.60
CA ALA A 335 -25.94 -12.29 6.33
C ALA A 335 -25.87 -13.19 7.58
N GLY A 336 -24.96 -14.16 7.60
CA GLY A 336 -24.72 -15.03 8.77
C GLY A 336 -23.67 -14.49 9.76
N ALA A 337 -22.75 -13.64 9.30
CA ALA A 337 -21.69 -13.03 10.11
C ALA A 337 -22.10 -11.70 10.74
N ALA A 338 -22.89 -10.86 10.04
CA ALA A 338 -23.41 -9.60 10.57
C ALA A 338 -24.29 -9.78 11.82
N VAL A 339 -24.93 -10.95 11.97
CA VAL A 339 -25.69 -11.32 13.18
C VAL A 339 -24.79 -11.47 14.42
N ARG A 340 -23.47 -11.64 14.25
CA ARG A 340 -22.52 -11.83 15.37
C ARG A 340 -21.78 -10.57 15.78
N CYS A 341 -21.56 -9.62 14.86
CA CYS A 341 -20.86 -8.35 15.18
C CYS A 341 -21.75 -7.30 15.84
N ALA A 342 -23.09 -7.42 15.75
CA ALA A 342 -24.03 -6.56 16.48
C ALA A 342 -24.00 -6.72 18.03
N GLY A 343 -23.14 -7.61 18.55
CA GLY A 343 -22.90 -7.77 19.99
C GLY A 343 -21.72 -6.97 20.54
N TRP A 344 -21.08 -6.11 19.72
CA TRP A 344 -19.89 -5.33 20.08
C TRP A 344 -20.07 -3.80 19.90
N ALA A 345 -21.31 -3.32 19.81
CA ALA A 345 -21.64 -1.89 19.80
C ALA A 345 -22.15 -1.42 21.17
#